data_AF-A0A0C2SUT2-F1
#
_entry.id   AF-A0A0C2SUT2-F1
#
_cell.length_a   1.000
_cell.length_b   1.000
_cell.length_c   1.000
_cell.angle_alpha   90.00
_cell.angle_beta   90.00
_cell.angle_gamma   90.00
#
_symmetry.space_group_name_H-M   'P 1'
#
loop_
_entity.id
_entity.type
_entity.pdbx_description
1 polymer ?
#
loop_
_entity_poly.entity_id
_entity_poly.type
_entity_poly.pdbx_seq_one_letter_code
_entity_poly.pdbx_strand_id
1 'polypeptide(L)'
;MDVALNSKCITSEYFFLNSNLRAKFQFTGLFAWWVSEASNYGHEYDYLTDYMYESNISAFGRLFHEVCFKGGQKIVSNRLVEDARQLIKRCRAKDPESRPTMKDVVTEMEAWNLT
;
A
#
# COMPACT_ATOMS: atom_id res chain seq x y z
N MET A 1 3.56 -9.66 -17.21
CA MET A 1 4.50 -8.87 -16.39
C MET A 1 3.63 -8.01 -15.50
N ASP A 2 3.58 -8.30 -14.21
CA ASP A 2 2.82 -7.47 -13.29
C ASP A 2 3.52 -6.11 -13.18
N VAL A 3 2.75 -5.02 -13.16
CA VAL A 3 3.31 -3.67 -13.11
C VAL A 3 3.16 -3.17 -11.68
N ALA A 4 4.27 -2.86 -11.04
CA ALA A 4 4.25 -2.15 -9.77
C ALA A 4 3.76 -0.71 -10.02
N LEU A 5 2.78 -0.31 -9.21
CA LEU A 5 2.21 1.02 -9.23
C LEU A 5 3.24 2.04 -8.72
N ASN A 6 3.04 3.32 -9.06
CA ASN A 6 3.75 4.39 -8.39
C ASN A 6 3.29 4.43 -6.92
N SER A 7 4.23 4.27 -5.98
CA SER A 7 3.94 4.28 -4.55
C SER A 7 3.28 5.58 -4.06
N LYS A 8 3.51 6.71 -4.75
CA LYS A 8 2.87 8.01 -4.47
C LYS A 8 1.37 8.02 -4.73
N CYS A 9 0.85 7.07 -5.51
CA CYS A 9 -0.59 6.89 -5.73
C CYS A 9 -1.26 6.05 -4.64
N ILE A 10 -0.50 5.43 -3.74
CA ILE A 10 -1.02 4.62 -2.63
C ILE A 10 -1.07 5.50 -1.38
N THR A 11 -1.94 6.52 -1.42
CA THR A 11 -2.17 7.47 -0.34
C THR A 11 -3.66 7.71 -0.15
N SER A 12 -4.05 8.32 0.97
CA SER A 12 -5.46 8.59 1.27
C SER A 12 -6.11 9.55 0.28
N GLU A 13 -5.32 10.37 -0.42
CA GLU A 13 -5.80 11.36 -1.41
C GLU A 13 -6.39 10.69 -2.66
N TYR A 14 -5.86 9.53 -3.03
CA TYR A 14 -6.31 8.75 -4.19
C TYR A 14 -7.17 7.54 -3.79
N PHE A 15 -7.42 7.35 -2.50
CA PHE A 15 -8.22 6.26 -1.96
C PHE A 15 -9.67 6.70 -1.73
N PHE A 16 -10.63 6.03 -2.34
CA PHE A 16 -12.04 6.35 -2.20
C PHE A 16 -12.92 5.11 -2.05
N LEU A 17 -14.09 5.29 -1.43
CA LEU A 17 -15.13 4.29 -1.36
C LEU A 17 -16.18 4.58 -2.43
N ASN A 18 -16.64 3.55 -3.13
CA ASN A 18 -17.85 3.67 -3.94
C ASN A 18 -19.11 3.49 -3.07
N SER A 19 -20.29 3.63 -3.68
CA SER A 19 -21.59 3.47 -3.01
C SER A 19 -21.80 2.09 -2.35
N ASN A 20 -21.02 1.09 -2.74
CA ASN A 20 -21.08 -0.28 -2.20
C ASN A 20 -19.97 -0.54 -1.15
N LEU A 21 -19.38 0.52 -0.58
CA LEU A 21 -18.28 0.44 0.38
C LEU A 21 -17.04 -0.32 -0.13
N ARG A 22 -16.84 -0.38 -1.45
CA ARG A 22 -15.64 -0.95 -2.04
C ARG A 22 -14.57 0.13 -2.16
N ALA A 23 -13.44 -0.13 -1.51
CA ALA A 23 -12.23 0.65 -1.64
C ALA A 23 -11.67 0.57 -3.06
N LYS A 24 -11.30 1.72 -3.63
CA LYS A 24 -10.67 1.86 -4.94
C LYS A 24 -9.59 2.93 -4.89
N PHE A 25 -8.57 2.75 -5.72
CA PHE A 25 -7.56 3.77 -5.99
C PHE A 25 -7.88 4.51 -7.28
N GLN A 26 -7.74 5.83 -7.26
CA GLN A 26 -7.86 6.65 -8.45
C GLN A 26 -6.54 6.60 -9.22
N PHE A 27 -6.60 6.08 -10.44
CA PHE A 27 -5.47 6.10 -11.35
C PHE A 27 -5.71 7.10 -12.47
N THR A 28 -4.88 8.13 -12.53
CA THR A 28 -4.85 9.07 -13.65
C THR A 28 -3.97 8.49 -14.75
N GLY A 29 -4.50 8.30 -15.97
CA GLY A 29 -3.83 7.56 -17.06
C GLY A 29 -2.44 8.07 -17.47
N LEU A 30 -2.08 9.30 -17.11
CA LEU A 30 -0.73 9.85 -17.29
C LEU A 30 0.38 8.98 -16.69
N PHE A 31 0.12 8.26 -15.60
CA PHE A 31 1.16 7.46 -14.94
C PHE A 31 1.59 6.22 -15.73
N ALA A 32 0.66 5.55 -16.42
CA ALA A 32 1.00 4.38 -17.25
C ALA A 32 1.85 4.78 -18.47
N TRP A 33 1.54 5.93 -19.08
CA TRP A 33 2.34 6.52 -20.15
C TRP A 33 3.73 6.93 -19.65
N TRP A 34 3.80 7.62 -18.51
CA TRP A 34 5.08 8.04 -17.91
C TRP A 34 6.00 6.89 -17.50
N VAL A 35 5.48 5.78 -16.98
CA VAL A 35 6.31 4.59 -16.65
C VAL A 35 6.92 3.98 -17.91
N SER A 36 6.13 3.85 -18.98
CA SER A 36 6.62 3.38 -20.27
C SER A 36 7.71 4.30 -20.81
N GLU A 37 7.50 5.61 -20.73
CA GLU A 37 8.45 6.61 -21.22
C GLU A 37 9.74 6.64 -20.37
N ALA A 38 9.64 6.68 -19.04
CA ALA A 38 10.80 6.66 -18.15
C ALA A 38 11.67 5.40 -18.33
N SER A 39 11.05 4.25 -18.60
CA SER A 39 11.79 3.01 -18.91
C SER A 39 12.58 3.06 -20.23
N ASN A 40 12.10 3.86 -21.19
CA ASN A 40 12.73 4.02 -22.50
C ASN A 40 13.88 5.04 -22.50
N TYR A 41 13.80 6.08 -21.65
CA TYR A 41 14.76 7.19 -21.68
C TYR A 41 15.91 7.10 -20.68
N GLY A 42 15.97 6.06 -19.83
CA GLY A 42 17.16 5.72 -19.02
C GLY A 42 17.60 6.79 -18.02
N HIS A 43 16.83 7.86 -17.85
CA HIS A 43 17.10 8.94 -16.93
C HIS A 43 16.22 8.78 -15.69
N GLU A 44 16.90 8.79 -14.53
CA GLU A 44 16.36 8.88 -13.17
C GLU A 44 16.05 7.56 -12.44
N TYR A 45 17.13 6.92 -11.97
CA TYR A 45 17.09 5.79 -11.03
C TYR A 45 16.26 6.07 -9.76
N ASP A 46 16.23 7.31 -9.26
CA ASP A 46 15.49 7.65 -8.04
C ASP A 46 13.97 7.49 -8.19
N TYR A 47 13.41 7.82 -9.36
CA TYR A 47 11.97 7.66 -9.60
C TYR A 47 11.57 6.20 -9.79
N LEU A 48 12.47 5.37 -10.33
CA LEU A 48 12.20 3.93 -10.49
C LEU A 48 12.02 3.21 -9.15
N THR A 49 12.64 3.71 -8.07
CA THR A 49 12.44 3.14 -6.73
C THR A 49 10.99 3.28 -6.27
N ASP A 50 10.24 4.30 -6.72
CA ASP A 50 8.81 4.46 -6.41
C ASP A 50 7.94 3.43 -7.14
N TYR A 51 8.45 2.79 -8.19
CA TYR A 51 7.79 1.76 -8.99
C TYR A 51 8.26 0.35 -8.64
N MET A 52 8.84 0.14 -7.46
CA MET A 52 9.19 -1.18 -6.95
C MET A 52 8.03 -1.79 -6.14
N TYR A 53 7.90 -3.12 -6.16
CA TYR A 53 6.88 -3.81 -5.36
C TYR A 53 7.04 -3.50 -3.87
N GLU A 54 8.27 -3.50 -3.39
CA GLU A 54 8.64 -3.22 -2.00
C GLU A 54 8.22 -1.81 -1.58
N SER A 55 8.29 -0.85 -2.50
CA SER A 55 7.83 0.53 -2.28
C SER A 55 6.31 0.60 -2.16
N ASN A 56 5.58 -0.17 -2.98
CA ASN A 56 4.13 -0.30 -2.86
C ASN A 56 3.70 -0.93 -1.54
N ILE A 57 4.43 -1.94 -1.04
CA ILE A 57 4.17 -2.54 0.27
C ILE A 57 4.36 -1.51 1.39
N SER A 58 5.45 -0.75 1.34
CA SER A 58 5.70 0.33 2.30
C SER A 58 4.61 1.40 2.26
N ALA A 59 4.21 1.84 1.07
CA ALA A 59 3.15 2.83 0.89
C ALA A 59 1.79 2.31 1.37
N PHE A 60 1.44 1.06 1.06
CA PHE A 60 0.26 0.40 1.62
C PHE A 60 0.29 0.39 3.15
N GLY A 61 1.42 0.03 3.77
CA GLY A 61 1.54 0.04 5.24
C GLY A 61 1.34 1.42 5.86
N ARG A 62 1.73 2.50 5.15
CA ARG A 62 1.45 3.88 5.58
C ARG A 62 -0.04 4.20 5.46
N LEU A 63 -0.64 3.96 4.30
CA LEU A 63 -2.07 4.17 4.08
C LEU A 63 -2.92 3.40 5.09
N PHE A 64 -2.60 2.13 5.33
CA PHE A 64 -3.35 1.28 6.24
C PHE A 64 -3.25 1.79 7.68
N HIS A 65 -2.08 2.28 8.09
CA HIS A 65 -1.92 2.98 9.36
C HIS A 65 -2.80 4.24 9.45
N GLU A 66 -2.87 5.04 8.39
CA GLU A 66 -3.71 6.24 8.36
C GLU A 66 -5.19 5.89 8.53
N VAL A 67 -5.68 4.92 7.75
CA VAL A 67 -7.08 4.46 7.80
C VAL A 67 -7.45 3.92 9.18
N CYS A 68 -6.57 3.11 9.79
CA CYS A 68 -6.88 2.47 11.08
C CYS A 68 -6.70 3.38 12.29
N PHE A 69 -5.76 4.34 12.26
CA PHE A 69 -5.28 4.99 13.49
C PHE A 69 -5.30 6.52 13.49
N LYS A 70 -5.50 7.20 12.34
CA LYS A 70 -5.44 8.67 12.27
C LYS A 70 -6.70 9.37 12.79
N GLY A 71 -7.83 8.64 12.91
CA GLY A 71 -9.15 9.18 13.31
C GLY A 71 -9.46 9.26 14.81
N GLY A 72 -8.47 9.05 15.68
CA GLY A 72 -8.66 9.04 17.14
C GLY A 72 -8.94 7.63 17.68
N GLN A 73 -8.13 7.19 18.64
CA GLN A 73 -8.24 5.88 19.26
C GLN A 73 -9.52 5.82 20.11
N LYS A 74 -10.56 5.12 19.64
CA LYS A 74 -11.31 4.33 20.61
C LYS A 74 -10.39 3.18 20.99
N ILE A 75 -9.94 3.17 22.24
CA ILE A 75 -9.18 2.08 22.85
C ILE A 75 -10.11 0.86 22.86
N VAL A 76 -10.22 0.19 21.73
CA VAL A 76 -10.79 -1.15 21.65
C VAL A 76 -9.56 -2.04 21.58
N SER A 77 -9.14 -2.52 22.75
CA SER A 77 -8.15 -3.60 22.85
C SER A 77 -8.75 -4.85 22.19
N ASN A 78 -8.61 -4.93 20.88
CA ASN A 78 -9.05 -6.03 20.05
C ASN A 78 -7.78 -6.64 19.44
N ARG A 79 -7.71 -7.97 19.43
CA ARG A 79 -6.71 -8.77 18.72
C ARG A 79 -6.43 -8.25 17.30
N LEU A 80 -7.47 -7.84 16.57
CA LEU A 80 -7.36 -7.25 15.23
C LEU A 80 -6.53 -5.96 15.18
N VAL A 81 -6.57 -5.14 16.24
CA VAL A 81 -5.76 -3.91 16.30
C VAL A 81 -4.28 -4.26 16.41
N GLU A 82 -3.95 -5.30 17.18
CA GLU A 82 -2.56 -5.75 17.33
C GLU A 82 -2.07 -6.45 16.06
N ASP A 83 -2.89 -7.34 15.48
CA ASP A 83 -2.59 -8.00 14.21
C ASP A 83 -2.33 -6.95 13.10
N ALA A 84 -3.18 -5.92 13.00
CA ALA A 84 -2.99 -4.81 12.07
C ALA A 84 -1.70 -4.01 12.34
N ARG A 85 -1.39 -3.72 13.60
CA ARG A 85 -0.12 -3.02 13.96
C ARG A 85 1.11 -3.82 13.56
N GLN A 86 1.09 -5.13 13.78
CA GLN A 86 2.21 -6.01 13.43
C GLN A 86 2.39 -6.13 11.92
N LEU A 87 1.30 -6.24 11.17
CA LEU A 87 1.34 -6.22 9.70
C LEU A 87 1.89 -4.89 9.18
N ILE A 88 1.39 -3.75 9.67
CA ILE A 88 1.88 -2.41 9.31
C ILE A 88 3.38 -2.29 9.56
N LYS A 89 3.86 -2.80 10.71
CA LYS A 89 5.29 -2.75 11.06
C LYS A 89 6.14 -3.53 10.05
N ARG A 90 5.70 -4.73 9.64
CA ARG A 90 6.39 -5.53 8.62
C ARG A 90 6.35 -4.87 7.24
N CYS A 91 5.21 -4.33 6.83
CA CYS A 91 5.11 -3.60 5.56
C CYS A 91 6.04 -2.39 5.50
N ARG A 92 6.28 -1.72 6.63
CA ARG A 92 7.13 -0.53 6.77
C ARG A 92 8.57 -0.85 7.19
N ALA A 93 8.99 -2.11 7.12
CA ALA A 93 10.35 -2.49 7.50
C ALA A 93 11.39 -1.73 6.65
N LYS A 94 12.50 -1.31 7.29
CA LYS A 94 13.56 -0.54 6.62
C LYS A 94 14.19 -1.38 5.50
N ASP A 95 14.48 -2.63 5.81
CA ASP A 95 14.99 -3.60 4.85
C ASP A 95 13.87 -4.04 3.88
N PRO A 96 14.00 -3.78 2.57
CA PRO A 96 12.99 -4.16 1.58
C PRO A 96 12.73 -5.67 1.51
N GLU A 97 13.77 -6.50 1.67
CA GLU A 97 13.64 -7.97 1.56
C GLU A 97 12.87 -8.58 2.74
N SER A 98 12.86 -7.90 3.89
CA SER A 98 12.08 -8.30 5.06
C SER A 98 10.58 -7.97 4.96
N ARG A 99 10.16 -7.22 3.93
CA ARG A 99 8.75 -6.84 3.73
C ARG A 99 7.97 -8.02 3.15
N PRO A 100 6.71 -8.22 3.57
CA PRO A 100 5.86 -9.25 2.98
C PRO A 100 5.52 -8.89 1.52
N THR A 101 5.19 -9.89 0.71
CA THR A 101 4.58 -9.63 -0.60
C THR A 101 3.13 -9.18 -0.43
N MET A 102 2.55 -8.54 -1.47
CA MET A 102 1.13 -8.16 -1.40
C MET A 102 0.22 -9.39 -1.26
N LYS A 103 0.63 -10.53 -1.81
CA LYS A 103 -0.08 -11.80 -1.64
C LYS A 103 -0.08 -12.25 -0.18
N ASP A 104 1.04 -12.14 0.51
CA ASP A 104 1.13 -12.49 1.94
C ASP A 104 0.27 -11.54 2.78
N VAL A 105 0.32 -10.24 2.48
CA VAL A 105 -0.52 -9.21 3.12
C VAL A 105 -2.00 -9.55 2.97
N VAL A 106 -2.46 -9.82 1.75
CA VAL A 106 -3.87 -10.16 1.48
C VAL A 106 -4.26 -11.46 2.18
N THR A 107 -3.44 -12.50 2.08
CA THR A 107 -3.71 -13.81 2.70
C THR A 107 -3.86 -13.68 4.21
N GLU A 108 -2.99 -12.89 4.84
CA GLU A 108 -3.05 -12.65 6.28
C GLU A 108 -4.30 -11.84 6.66
N MET A 109 -4.61 -10.78 5.92
CA MET A 109 -5.79 -9.93 6.17
C MET A 109 -7.11 -10.69 5.98
N GLU A 110 -7.18 -11.59 4.99
CA GLU A 110 -8.35 -12.46 4.77
C GLU A 110 -8.52 -13.52 5.86
N ALA A 111 -7.42 -13.93 6.50
CA ALA A 111 -7.44 -14.85 7.64
C ALA A 111 -7.87 -14.18 8.95
N TRP A 112 -7.93 -12.85 9.00
CA TRP A 112 -8.45 -12.15 10.17
C TRP A 112 -9.95 -12.39 10.29
N ASN A 113 -10.35 -12.96 11.42
CA ASN A 113 -11.77 -13.20 11.67
C ASN A 113 -12.46 -11.86 12.01
N LEU A 114 -13.01 -11.20 10.99
CA LEU A 114 -13.72 -9.91 11.11
C LEU A 114 -15.18 -10.06 11.58
N THR A 115 -15.57 -11.25 12.07
CA THR A 115 -16.93 -11.57 12.56
C THR A 115 -17.10 -11.34 14.04
#